data_AF-A0A821EA33-F1
#
_entry.id   AF-A0A821EA33-F1
#
_cell.length_a   1.000
_cell.length_b   1.000
_cell.length_c   1.000
_cell.angle_alpha   90.00
_cell.angle_beta   90.00
_cell.angle_gamma   90.00
#
_symmetry.space_group_name_H-M   'P 1'
#
loop_
_entity.id
_entity.type
_entity.pdbx_description
1 polymer ?
#
loop_
_entity_poly.entity_id
_entity_poly.type
_entity_poly.pdbx_seq_one_letter_code
_entity_poly.pdbx_strand_id
1 'polypeptide(L)'
;SYIHLRSYNNIYFVHFNEQDIYFGTSLIRLNKTKRKQYIHYFSISHMSDFIRTALLYKYGGIYFDLDVIPLKSFHRFSNTVGLETNDGVNVAVLVFEKQHLVLDLQMDKQLESIENQFHALCWNCLGPLALTDALKSVCDQSQLYIHKKDKCHQIEIQPSFVFYPISYQQIPQFFRCSTENIEFLLKNSSIYSIHYFHHMTMNIPIEKMSPFAQIAEIYCPNVYKELINQNLSNQSSNVFFTNNDSIQNTTQIS
;
A
#
# COMPACT_ATOMS: atom_id res chain seq x y z
N SER A 1 0.90 16.74 -12.57
CA SER A 1 1.58 17.59 -11.58
C SER A 1 0.82 17.53 -10.26
N TYR A 2 1.51 17.40 -9.11
CA TYR A 2 0.88 17.28 -7.77
C TYR A 2 0.48 18.63 -7.16
N ILE A 3 0.14 19.62 -8.00
CA ILE A 3 -0.01 21.02 -7.58
C ILE A 3 -1.13 21.17 -6.53
N HIS A 4 -2.20 20.40 -6.65
CA HIS A 4 -3.31 20.44 -5.69
C HIS A 4 -2.91 19.92 -4.30
N LEU A 5 -1.99 18.96 -4.20
CA LEU A 5 -1.51 18.47 -2.91
C LEU A 5 -0.66 19.53 -2.18
N ARG A 6 -0.07 20.48 -2.91
CA ARG A 6 0.64 21.63 -2.31
C ARG A 6 -0.28 22.64 -1.63
N SER A 7 -1.60 22.54 -1.83
CA SER A 7 -2.57 23.37 -1.11
C SER A 7 -2.71 22.97 0.37
N TYR A 8 -2.30 21.75 0.73
CA TYR A 8 -2.28 21.27 2.11
C TYR A 8 -0.97 21.67 2.78
N ASN A 9 -1.06 22.43 3.87
CA ASN A 9 0.10 22.90 4.64
C ASN A 9 0.77 21.79 5.47
N ASN A 10 0.08 20.66 5.66
CA ASN A 10 0.52 19.51 6.45
C ASN A 10 0.96 18.32 5.57
N ILE A 11 1.16 18.53 4.26
CA ILE A 11 1.72 17.53 3.34
C ILE A 11 3.11 17.99 2.90
N TYR A 12 4.11 17.14 3.13
CA TYR A 12 5.50 17.39 2.76
C TYR A 12 5.93 16.40 1.69
N PHE A 13 6.52 16.92 0.61
CA PHE A 13 7.15 16.11 -0.43
C PHE A 13 8.63 16.04 -0.15
N VAL A 14 9.13 14.83 0.14
CA VAL A 14 10.53 14.59 0.47
C VAL A 14 11.16 13.76 -0.64
N HIS A 15 12.29 14.23 -1.16
CA HIS A 15 13.14 13.46 -2.06
C HIS A 15 14.26 12.83 -1.25
N PHE A 16 14.57 11.57 -1.52
CA PHE A 16 15.62 10.84 -0.84
C PHE A 16 16.39 9.95 -1.83
N ASN A 17 17.64 9.65 -1.48
CA ASN A 17 18.38 8.58 -2.14
C ASN A 17 18.01 7.24 -1.49
N GLU A 18 17.73 6.23 -2.30
CA GLU A 18 17.42 4.88 -1.84
C GLU A 18 18.51 4.31 -0.89
N GLN A 19 19.78 4.57 -1.20
CA GLN A 19 20.91 4.09 -0.41
C GLN A 19 20.96 4.71 1.00
N ASP A 20 20.56 5.97 1.12
CA ASP A 20 20.50 6.66 2.42
C ASP A 20 19.40 6.06 3.30
N ILE A 21 18.30 5.61 2.69
CA ILE A 21 17.24 4.90 3.39
C ILE A 21 17.73 3.53 3.86
N TYR A 22 18.44 2.77 3.02
CA TYR A 22 18.93 1.43 3.39
C TYR A 22 20.11 1.44 4.36
N PHE A 23 20.88 2.53 4.43
CA PHE A 23 21.96 2.65 5.38
C PHE A 23 21.46 2.47 6.82
N GLY A 24 22.12 1.59 7.58
CA GLY A 24 21.72 1.22 8.94
C GLY A 24 20.58 0.19 9.02
N THR A 25 20.23 -0.45 7.90
CA THR A 25 19.25 -1.55 7.83
C THR A 25 19.85 -2.78 7.15
N SER A 26 19.20 -3.94 7.32
CA SER A 26 19.54 -5.18 6.62
C SER A 26 19.56 -5.03 5.09
N LEU A 27 18.73 -4.14 4.51
CA LEU A 27 18.64 -3.92 3.08
C LEU A 27 19.87 -3.28 2.43
N ILE A 28 20.85 -2.77 3.21
CA ILE A 28 22.15 -2.35 2.65
C ILE A 28 22.85 -3.51 1.91
N ARG A 29 22.51 -4.76 2.27
CA ARG A 29 22.98 -5.98 1.62
C ARG A 29 22.47 -6.13 0.18
N LEU A 30 21.39 -5.46 -0.22
CA LEU A 30 20.88 -5.52 -1.61
C LEU A 30 21.96 -5.18 -2.64
N ASN A 31 22.92 -4.31 -2.30
CA ASN A 31 24.06 -3.97 -3.16
C ASN A 31 25.00 -5.15 -3.46
N LYS A 32 25.00 -6.17 -2.60
CA LYS A 32 25.82 -7.39 -2.69
C LYS A 32 25.01 -8.61 -3.17
N THR A 33 23.68 -8.54 -3.17
CA THR A 33 22.82 -9.62 -3.68
C THR A 33 22.83 -9.68 -5.22
N LYS A 34 22.12 -10.68 -5.77
CA LYS A 34 21.78 -10.77 -7.20
C LYS A 34 20.86 -9.65 -7.68
N ARG A 35 20.49 -8.65 -6.86
CA ARG A 35 19.65 -7.51 -7.26
C ARG A 35 20.07 -6.89 -8.59
N LYS A 36 21.38 -6.69 -8.84
CA LYS A 36 21.85 -6.12 -10.13
C LYS A 36 21.43 -6.96 -11.35
N GLN A 37 21.30 -8.28 -11.18
CA GLN A 37 20.84 -9.20 -12.23
C GLN A 37 19.31 -9.05 -12.45
N TYR A 38 18.57 -8.67 -11.41
CA TYR A 38 17.11 -8.60 -11.44
C TYR A 38 16.52 -7.18 -11.52
N ILE A 39 17.35 -6.14 -11.44
CA ILE A 39 16.89 -4.75 -11.29
C ILE A 39 15.97 -4.29 -12.42
N HIS A 40 16.21 -4.77 -13.64
CA HIS A 40 15.38 -4.46 -14.81
C HIS A 40 13.98 -5.09 -14.74
N TYR A 41 13.79 -6.08 -13.87
CA TYR A 41 12.52 -6.74 -13.62
C TYR A 41 11.79 -6.21 -12.38
N PHE A 42 12.39 -5.26 -11.64
CA PHE A 42 11.73 -4.67 -10.50
C PHE A 42 10.70 -3.65 -10.98
N SER A 43 9.45 -3.84 -10.57
CA SER A 43 8.43 -2.82 -10.72
C SER A 43 8.63 -1.73 -9.66
N ILE A 44 7.97 -0.58 -9.86
CA ILE A 44 7.89 0.46 -8.83
C ILE A 44 7.30 -0.09 -7.52
N SER A 45 6.37 -1.05 -7.61
CA SER A 45 5.81 -1.73 -6.44
C SER A 45 6.88 -2.49 -5.65
N HIS A 46 7.73 -3.26 -6.33
CA HIS A 46 8.82 -3.99 -5.68
C HIS A 46 9.79 -3.04 -4.95
N MET A 47 10.13 -1.90 -5.56
CA MET A 47 10.96 -0.89 -4.90
C MET A 47 10.27 -0.27 -3.69
N SER A 48 8.96 0.00 -3.81
CA SER A 48 8.15 0.52 -2.70
C SER A 48 8.13 -0.43 -1.51
N ASP A 49 8.08 -1.75 -1.74
CA ASP A 49 8.10 -2.77 -0.69
C ASP A 49 9.37 -2.69 0.19
N PHE A 50 10.54 -2.52 -0.44
CA PHE A 50 11.80 -2.32 0.29
C PHE A 50 11.82 -0.99 1.05
N ILE A 51 11.48 0.10 0.35
CA ILE A 51 11.57 1.45 0.88
C ILE A 51 10.62 1.64 2.08
N ARG A 52 9.36 1.18 1.98
CA ARG A 52 8.40 1.33 3.08
C ARG A 52 8.86 0.60 4.35
N THR A 53 9.44 -0.58 4.18
CA THR A 53 9.92 -1.41 5.28
C THR A 53 11.10 -0.74 5.96
N ALA A 54 12.08 -0.23 5.19
CA ALA A 54 13.22 0.50 5.73
C ALA A 54 12.83 1.81 6.40
N LEU A 55 11.88 2.56 5.83
CA LEU A 55 11.38 3.81 6.42
C LEU A 55 10.72 3.54 7.79
N LEU A 56 9.82 2.55 7.87
CA LEU A 56 9.21 2.15 9.13
C LEU A 56 10.24 1.64 10.14
N TYR A 57 11.24 0.87 9.69
CA TYR A 57 12.29 0.39 10.59
C TYR A 57 13.09 1.56 11.18
N LYS A 58 13.43 2.58 10.38
CA LYS A 58 14.26 3.71 10.86
C LYS A 58 13.48 4.72 11.69
N TYR A 59 12.25 5.03 11.29
CA TYR A 59 11.51 6.15 11.83
C TYR A 59 10.27 5.73 12.64
N GLY A 60 9.81 4.49 12.50
CA GLY A 60 8.51 4.07 12.99
C GLY A 60 7.38 4.87 12.34
N GLY A 61 6.24 4.90 13.01
CA GLY A 61 5.06 5.65 12.60
C GLY A 61 4.07 4.80 11.81
N ILE A 62 3.35 5.46 10.90
CA ILE A 62 2.25 4.88 10.14
C ILE A 62 2.60 5.01 8.66
N TYR A 63 2.48 3.91 7.92
CA TYR A 63 2.58 3.88 6.48
C TYR A 63 1.21 3.59 5.87
N PHE A 64 0.91 4.29 4.78
CA PHE A 64 -0.23 4.03 3.91
C PHE A 64 0.25 3.90 2.46
N ASP A 65 -0.27 2.91 1.74
CA ASP A 65 -0.28 3.00 0.28
C ASP A 65 -1.14 4.20 -0.16
N LEU A 66 -0.79 4.80 -1.30
CA LEU A 66 -1.46 6.02 -1.79
C LEU A 66 -2.92 5.77 -2.22
N ASP A 67 -3.33 4.52 -2.31
CA ASP A 67 -4.69 4.08 -2.60
C ASP A 67 -5.48 3.64 -1.36
N VAL A 68 -5.06 4.11 -0.19
CA VAL A 68 -5.79 3.99 1.07
C VAL A 68 -6.44 5.32 1.44
N ILE A 69 -7.74 5.29 1.71
CA ILE A 69 -8.49 6.42 2.28
C ILE A 69 -8.64 6.18 3.80
N PRO A 70 -7.90 6.90 4.66
CA PRO A 70 -8.13 6.84 6.10
C PRO A 70 -9.45 7.54 6.45
N LEU A 71 -10.32 6.83 7.17
CA LEU A 71 -11.62 7.35 7.62
C LEU A 71 -11.54 7.97 9.02
N LYS A 72 -10.52 7.58 9.79
CA LYS A 72 -10.36 7.94 11.21
C LYS A 72 -8.88 8.11 11.56
N SER A 73 -8.63 8.66 12.75
CA SER A 73 -7.29 8.73 13.30
C SER A 73 -6.75 7.36 13.70
N PHE A 74 -5.46 7.13 13.43
CA PHE A 74 -4.75 5.90 13.72
C PHE A 74 -3.95 5.95 15.04
N HIS A 75 -4.05 7.02 15.84
CA HIS A 75 -3.24 7.21 17.07
C HIS A 75 -3.39 6.10 18.12
N ARG A 76 -4.47 5.32 18.08
CA ARG A 76 -4.70 4.18 19.00
C ARG A 76 -3.87 2.95 18.67
N PHE A 77 -3.34 2.86 17.44
CA PHE A 77 -2.62 1.68 16.97
C PHE A 77 -1.13 1.81 17.28
N SER A 78 -0.52 0.70 17.67
CA SER A 78 0.92 0.54 17.79
C SER A 78 1.26 -0.90 17.44
N ASN A 79 2.35 -1.11 16.69
CA ASN A 79 2.79 -2.41 16.19
C ASN A 79 1.60 -3.21 15.61
N THR A 80 0.88 -2.62 14.67
CA THR A 80 -0.39 -3.13 14.15
C THR A 80 -0.33 -3.36 12.64
N VAL A 81 -0.87 -4.50 12.20
CA VAL A 81 -1.05 -4.87 10.79
C VAL A 81 -2.48 -5.34 10.55
N GLY A 82 -2.93 -5.35 9.30
CA GLY A 82 -4.24 -5.88 8.93
C GLY A 82 -4.14 -7.16 8.11
N LEU A 83 -4.98 -8.14 8.41
CA LEU A 83 -5.22 -9.29 7.54
C LEU A 83 -5.88 -8.85 6.24
N GLU A 84 -5.48 -9.41 5.11
CA GLU A 84 -6.28 -9.35 3.87
C GLU A 84 -7.05 -10.65 3.65
N THR A 85 -6.41 -11.77 3.98
CA THR A 85 -7.00 -13.11 3.99
C THR A 85 -6.89 -13.71 5.39
N ASN A 86 -7.42 -14.92 5.61
CA ASN A 86 -7.32 -15.58 6.92
C ASN A 86 -5.88 -15.70 7.42
N ASP A 87 -4.89 -15.84 6.54
CA ASP A 87 -3.52 -16.14 6.96
C ASP A 87 -2.46 -15.36 6.17
N GLY A 88 -2.86 -14.22 5.61
CA GLY A 88 -1.99 -13.30 4.90
C GLY A 88 -2.35 -11.86 5.24
N VAL A 89 -1.34 -11.10 5.63
CA VAL A 89 -1.49 -9.65 5.90
C VAL A 89 -1.25 -8.85 4.63
N ASN A 90 -1.83 -7.66 4.56
CA ASN A 90 -1.53 -6.69 3.52
C ASN A 90 -0.64 -5.57 4.12
N VAL A 91 0.18 -4.99 3.26
CA VAL A 91 1.19 -3.97 3.56
C VAL A 91 0.76 -2.55 3.21
N ALA A 92 -0.48 -2.37 2.76
CA ALA A 92 -1.07 -1.07 2.45
C ALA A 92 -1.33 -0.21 3.68
N VAL A 93 -1.45 -0.83 4.87
CA VAL A 93 -1.57 -0.14 6.16
C VAL A 93 -0.64 -0.82 7.16
N LEU A 94 0.37 -0.10 7.64
CA LEU A 94 1.34 -0.61 8.61
C LEU A 94 1.58 0.43 9.72
N VAL A 95 1.55 0.00 10.97
CA VAL A 95 1.83 0.85 12.12
C VAL A 95 2.89 0.19 12.97
N PHE A 96 4.07 0.80 13.09
CA PHE A 96 5.16 0.20 13.86
C PHE A 96 5.98 1.24 14.61
N GLU A 97 6.47 0.83 15.77
CA GLU A 97 7.56 1.53 16.43
C GLU A 97 8.86 1.32 15.65
N LYS A 98 9.77 2.29 15.73
CA LYS A 98 11.08 2.18 15.08
C LYS A 98 11.81 0.93 15.57
N GLN A 99 12.54 0.30 14.67
CA GLN A 99 13.41 -0.86 14.92
C GLN A 99 12.67 -2.10 15.45
N HIS A 100 11.36 -2.20 15.20
CA HIS A 100 10.60 -3.39 15.59
C HIS A 100 11.16 -4.65 14.89
N LEU A 101 11.34 -5.74 15.66
CA LEU A 101 11.99 -6.98 15.19
C LEU A 101 11.40 -7.53 13.89
N VAL A 102 10.07 -7.52 13.76
CA VAL A 102 9.38 -8.05 12.56
C VAL A 102 9.78 -7.34 11.27
N LEU A 103 10.14 -6.05 11.33
CA LEU A 103 10.57 -5.30 10.16
C LEU A 103 11.97 -5.73 9.72
N ASP A 104 12.86 -6.08 10.66
CA ASP A 104 14.17 -6.65 10.32
C ASP A 104 14.02 -8.04 9.68
N LEU A 105 13.16 -8.88 10.25
CA LEU A 105 12.85 -10.20 9.69
C LEU A 105 12.17 -10.10 8.32
N GLN A 106 11.30 -9.10 8.11
CA GLN A 106 10.72 -8.85 6.79
C GLN A 106 11.82 -8.49 5.78
N MET A 107 12.78 -7.64 6.16
CA MET A 107 13.93 -7.31 5.29
C MET A 107 14.78 -8.55 4.98
N ASP A 108 14.97 -9.47 5.93
CA ASP A 108 15.62 -10.75 5.69
C ASP A 108 14.85 -11.60 4.67
N LYS A 109 13.52 -11.72 4.82
CA LYS A 109 12.67 -12.45 3.86
C LYS A 109 12.70 -11.82 2.46
N GLN A 110 12.73 -10.50 2.38
CA GLN A 110 12.90 -9.78 1.12
C GLN A 110 14.26 -10.11 0.47
N LEU A 111 15.35 -10.13 1.24
CA LEU A 111 16.69 -10.48 0.73
C LEU A 111 16.76 -11.94 0.26
N GLU A 112 16.22 -12.88 1.04
CA GLU A 112 16.11 -14.29 0.67
C GLU A 112 15.39 -14.47 -0.67
N SER A 113 14.29 -13.73 -0.88
CA SER A 113 13.53 -13.74 -2.14
C SER A 113 14.37 -13.30 -3.34
N ILE A 114 15.30 -12.36 -3.16
CA ILE A 114 16.22 -11.93 -4.22
C ILE A 114 17.33 -12.97 -4.50
N GLU A 115 17.82 -13.64 -3.47
CA GLU A 115 18.94 -14.59 -3.60
C GLU A 115 18.52 -15.93 -4.21
N ASN A 116 17.31 -16.40 -3.85
CA ASN A 116 16.77 -17.72 -4.18
C ASN A 116 15.98 -17.76 -5.50
N GLN A 117 16.42 -17.00 -6.50
CA GLN A 117 15.77 -16.79 -7.82
C GLN A 117 14.53 -15.89 -7.73
N PHE A 118 14.77 -14.58 -7.79
CA PHE A 118 13.69 -13.60 -7.80
C PHE A 118 12.68 -13.88 -8.93
N HIS A 119 11.41 -14.08 -8.53
CA HIS A 119 10.30 -14.22 -9.46
C HIS A 119 9.70 -12.84 -9.76
N ALA A 120 10.14 -12.23 -10.86
CA ALA A 120 9.68 -10.91 -11.30
C ALA A 120 8.17 -10.72 -11.41
N LEU A 121 7.42 -11.81 -11.65
CA LEU A 121 5.96 -11.77 -11.75
C LEU A 121 5.25 -11.91 -10.40
N CYS A 122 5.99 -12.17 -9.32
CA CYS A 122 5.44 -12.31 -7.98
C CYS A 122 5.28 -10.93 -7.32
N TRP A 123 4.15 -10.28 -7.61
CA TRP A 123 3.85 -8.93 -7.12
C TRP A 123 3.82 -8.81 -5.59
N ASN A 124 3.48 -9.88 -4.88
CA ASN A 124 3.33 -9.88 -3.42
C ASN A 124 4.53 -10.43 -2.66
N CYS A 125 5.57 -10.94 -3.35
CA CYS A 125 6.68 -11.65 -2.72
C CYS A 125 7.48 -10.76 -1.75
N LEU A 126 7.71 -9.50 -2.12
CA LEU A 126 8.54 -8.57 -1.34
C LEU A 126 7.71 -7.75 -0.32
N GLY A 127 6.40 -7.69 -0.49
CA GLY A 127 5.49 -6.99 0.43
C GLY A 127 4.70 -7.97 1.30
N PRO A 128 3.42 -8.27 0.96
CA PRO A 128 2.54 -9.11 1.77
C PRO A 128 3.13 -10.46 2.20
N LEU A 129 3.76 -11.19 1.29
CA LEU A 129 4.29 -12.53 1.57
C LEU A 129 5.47 -12.46 2.54
N ALA A 130 6.45 -11.59 2.27
CA ALA A 130 7.60 -11.39 3.15
C ALA A 130 7.19 -10.99 4.58
N LEU A 131 6.22 -10.08 4.73
CA LEU A 131 5.73 -9.69 6.05
C LEU A 131 4.94 -10.83 6.72
N THR A 132 4.12 -11.56 5.97
CA THR A 132 3.38 -12.73 6.48
C THR A 132 4.35 -13.79 7.01
N ASP A 133 5.41 -14.11 6.28
CA ASP A 133 6.42 -15.08 6.69
C ASP A 133 7.24 -14.59 7.89
N ALA A 134 7.55 -13.30 7.94
CA ALA A 134 8.20 -12.68 9.10
C ALA A 134 7.32 -12.71 10.35
N LEU A 135 6.00 -12.51 10.21
CA LEU A 135 5.07 -12.63 11.33
C LEU A 135 4.97 -14.09 11.81
N LYS A 136 4.87 -15.05 10.88
CA LYS A 136 4.80 -16.48 11.22
C LYS A 136 6.05 -17.01 11.91
N SER A 137 7.21 -16.38 11.72
CA SER A 137 8.44 -16.78 12.42
C SER A 137 8.54 -16.28 13.86
N VAL A 138 7.72 -15.29 14.25
CA VAL A 138 7.75 -14.69 15.60
C VAL A 138 6.46 -14.84 16.39
N CYS A 139 5.35 -15.15 15.72
CA CYS A 139 4.08 -15.40 16.39
C CYS A 139 3.97 -16.90 16.65
N ASP A 140 3.76 -17.29 17.92
CA ASP A 140 3.66 -18.69 18.40
C ASP A 140 2.46 -19.49 17.79
N GLN A 141 1.90 -19.05 16.68
CA GLN A 141 0.74 -19.61 16.01
C GLN A 141 1.03 -19.71 14.52
N SER A 142 0.80 -20.89 13.94
CA SER A 142 0.91 -21.10 12.49
C SER A 142 -0.10 -20.29 11.70
N GLN A 143 -1.21 -19.88 12.34
CA GLN A 143 -2.32 -19.16 11.75
C GLN A 143 -2.45 -17.74 12.36
N LEU A 144 -2.28 -16.71 11.53
CA LEU A 144 -2.26 -15.32 11.99
C LEU A 144 -3.64 -14.83 12.48
N TYR A 145 -4.74 -15.37 11.95
CA TYR A 145 -6.09 -15.01 12.42
C TYR A 145 -6.42 -15.45 13.84
N ILE A 146 -5.64 -16.38 14.42
CA ILE A 146 -5.78 -16.85 15.81
C ILE A 146 -4.53 -16.47 16.62
N HIS A 147 -3.93 -15.31 16.37
CA HIS A 147 -2.80 -14.84 17.17
C HIS A 147 -3.26 -14.29 18.54
N LYS A 148 -2.35 -14.33 19.52
CA LYS A 148 -2.49 -13.61 20.80
C LYS A 148 -1.37 -12.56 20.86
N LYS A 149 -1.74 -11.29 21.08
CA LYS A 149 -0.82 -10.14 21.07
C LYS A 149 0.44 -10.36 21.92
N ASP A 150 0.30 -10.89 23.13
CA ASP A 150 1.43 -11.14 24.06
C ASP A 150 2.42 -12.21 23.55
N LYS A 151 2.00 -13.05 22.61
CA LYS A 151 2.78 -14.14 22.01
C LYS A 151 3.21 -13.87 20.56
N CYS A 152 3.05 -12.64 20.11
CA CYS A 152 3.35 -12.20 18.75
C CYS A 152 4.21 -10.94 18.80
N HIS A 153 5.14 -10.87 19.77
CA HIS A 153 6.04 -9.73 19.99
C HIS A 153 5.29 -8.38 20.08
N GLN A 154 4.16 -8.35 20.80
CA GLN A 154 3.30 -7.17 20.96
C GLN A 154 2.67 -6.66 19.65
N ILE A 155 2.73 -7.45 18.58
CA ILE A 155 2.07 -7.15 17.31
C ILE A 155 0.58 -7.45 17.45
N GLU A 156 -0.24 -6.49 17.07
CA GLU A 156 -1.68 -6.62 16.96
C GLU A 156 -2.06 -6.84 15.49
N ILE A 157 -2.62 -8.00 15.17
CA ILE A 157 -3.09 -8.32 13.82
C ILE A 157 -4.60 -8.08 13.79
N GLN A 158 -5.02 -7.01 13.11
CA GLN A 158 -6.43 -6.67 12.97
C GLN A 158 -7.12 -7.59 11.96
N PRO A 159 -8.41 -7.92 12.19
CA PRO A 159 -9.22 -8.56 11.18
C PRO A 159 -9.37 -7.65 9.96
N SER A 160 -9.57 -8.27 8.78
CA SER A 160 -9.57 -7.57 7.50
C SER A 160 -10.48 -6.36 7.44
N PHE A 161 -11.69 -6.45 8.01
CA PHE A 161 -12.66 -5.36 7.96
C PHE A 161 -12.22 -4.05 8.62
N VAL A 162 -11.19 -4.07 9.48
CA VAL A 162 -10.69 -2.87 10.16
C VAL A 162 -9.97 -1.94 9.18
N PHE A 163 -9.16 -2.48 8.27
CA PHE A 163 -8.40 -1.68 7.29
C PHE A 163 -8.84 -1.90 5.83
N TYR A 164 -9.41 -3.06 5.53
CA TYR A 164 -9.78 -3.56 4.20
C TYR A 164 -11.22 -4.10 4.19
N PRO A 165 -12.24 -3.27 4.49
CA PRO A 165 -13.63 -3.70 4.59
C PRO A 165 -14.23 -4.23 3.28
N ILE A 166 -13.64 -3.90 2.13
CA ILE A 166 -14.04 -4.39 0.81
C ILE A 166 -12.86 -5.21 0.26
N SER A 167 -13.10 -6.46 -0.14
CA SER A 167 -12.04 -7.30 -0.70
C SER A 167 -11.63 -6.83 -2.10
N TYR A 168 -10.42 -7.18 -2.52
CA TYR A 168 -9.92 -6.89 -3.86
C TYR A 168 -10.81 -7.49 -4.97
N GLN A 169 -11.56 -8.57 -4.71
CA GLN A 169 -12.52 -9.10 -5.69
C GLN A 169 -13.76 -8.23 -5.84
N GLN A 170 -14.17 -7.56 -4.77
CA GLN A 170 -15.41 -6.77 -4.70
C GLN A 170 -15.19 -5.30 -5.03
N ILE A 171 -13.95 -4.79 -4.87
CA ILE A 171 -13.63 -3.38 -5.04
C ILE A 171 -14.02 -2.79 -6.41
N PRO A 172 -14.00 -3.51 -7.56
CA PRO A 172 -14.44 -2.94 -8.82
C PRO A 172 -15.89 -2.43 -8.81
N GLN A 173 -16.77 -3.09 -8.06
CA GLN A 173 -18.17 -2.68 -7.94
C GLN A 173 -18.35 -1.41 -7.11
N PHE A 174 -17.37 -1.08 -6.26
CA PHE A 174 -17.38 0.11 -5.43
C PHE A 174 -17.32 1.42 -6.25
N PHE A 175 -16.93 1.32 -7.53
CA PHE A 175 -16.84 2.43 -8.49
C PHE A 175 -18.10 2.58 -9.36
N ARG A 176 -19.05 1.63 -9.26
CA ARG A 176 -20.31 1.63 -10.02
C ARG A 176 -21.43 2.29 -9.22
N CYS A 177 -22.37 2.90 -9.93
CA CYS A 177 -23.58 3.44 -9.33
C CYS A 177 -24.36 2.30 -8.67
N SER A 178 -24.72 2.48 -7.42
CA SER A 178 -25.41 1.49 -6.63
C SER A 178 -26.47 2.16 -5.77
N THR A 179 -27.58 1.46 -5.52
CA THR A 179 -28.54 1.84 -4.49
C THR A 179 -28.08 1.43 -3.09
N GLU A 180 -26.96 0.71 -2.98
CA GLU A 180 -26.37 0.33 -1.69
C GLU A 180 -25.88 1.57 -0.94
N ASN A 181 -26.30 1.66 0.32
CA ASN A 181 -25.95 2.77 1.18
C ASN A 181 -24.56 2.56 1.80
N ILE A 182 -23.69 3.56 1.71
CA ILE A 182 -22.36 3.57 2.35
C ILE A 182 -22.44 3.71 3.89
N GLU A 183 -23.63 3.83 4.46
CA GLU A 183 -23.85 3.94 5.90
C GLU A 183 -23.14 2.86 6.72
N PHE A 184 -23.03 1.63 6.21
CA PHE A 184 -22.31 0.58 6.95
C PHE A 184 -20.82 0.91 7.12
N LEU A 185 -20.20 1.58 6.13
CA LEU A 185 -18.81 2.05 6.21
C LEU A 185 -18.68 3.25 7.16
N LEU A 186 -19.63 4.18 7.08
CA LEU A 186 -19.59 5.43 7.85
C LEU A 186 -19.96 5.25 9.33
N LYS A 187 -20.96 4.41 9.63
CA LYS A 187 -21.48 4.21 11.00
C LYS A 187 -20.71 3.14 11.79
N ASN A 188 -19.97 2.26 11.12
CA ASN A 188 -19.22 1.22 11.81
C ASN A 188 -17.96 1.82 12.47
N SER A 189 -17.98 1.87 13.81
CA SER A 189 -16.88 2.42 14.60
C SER A 189 -15.56 1.65 14.45
N SER A 190 -15.60 0.38 14.00
CA SER A 190 -14.44 -0.50 13.87
C SER A 190 -13.71 -0.40 12.54
N ILE A 191 -14.27 0.28 11.53
CA ILE A 191 -13.61 0.47 10.21
C ILE A 191 -12.76 1.76 10.26
N TYR A 192 -11.49 1.68 9.89
CA TYR A 192 -10.53 2.80 9.96
C TYR A 192 -10.04 3.28 8.60
N SER A 193 -10.08 2.45 7.58
CA SER A 193 -9.67 2.83 6.23
C SER A 193 -10.40 2.01 5.16
N ILE A 194 -10.25 2.46 3.92
CA ILE A 194 -10.66 1.72 2.72
C ILE A 194 -9.45 1.68 1.78
N HIS A 195 -9.03 0.48 1.37
CA HIS A 195 -8.05 0.27 0.31
C HIS A 195 -8.79 0.03 -1.00
N TYR A 196 -8.57 0.89 -2.01
CA TYR A 196 -9.28 0.80 -3.29
C TYR A 196 -8.48 0.13 -4.41
N PHE A 197 -7.32 -0.45 -4.09
CA PHE A 197 -6.48 -1.28 -4.99
C PHE A 197 -6.32 -0.65 -6.37
N HIS A 198 -5.60 0.46 -6.48
CA HIS A 198 -5.48 1.28 -7.69
C HIS A 198 -5.14 0.44 -8.93
N HIS A 199 -4.23 -0.53 -8.82
CA HIS A 199 -3.90 -1.43 -9.93
C HIS A 199 -5.13 -2.13 -10.55
N MET A 200 -6.13 -2.47 -9.74
CA MET A 200 -7.37 -3.12 -10.19
C MET A 200 -8.43 -2.11 -10.65
N THR A 201 -8.39 -0.88 -10.15
CA THR A 201 -9.45 0.11 -10.33
C THR A 201 -9.09 1.26 -11.27
N MET A 202 -7.83 1.37 -11.68
CA MET A 202 -7.31 2.46 -12.53
C MET A 202 -7.98 2.58 -13.91
N ASN A 203 -8.65 1.54 -14.41
CA ASN A 203 -9.36 1.59 -15.68
C ASN A 203 -10.89 1.57 -15.52
N ILE A 204 -11.39 1.76 -14.30
CA ILE A 204 -12.81 1.77 -13.99
C ILE A 204 -13.27 3.23 -13.86
N PRO A 205 -14.21 3.69 -14.71
CA PRO A 205 -14.79 5.01 -14.54
C PRO A 205 -15.45 5.15 -13.17
N ILE A 206 -15.23 6.28 -12.51
CA ILE A 206 -15.92 6.61 -11.26
C ILE A 206 -17.31 7.11 -11.62
N GLU A 207 -18.32 6.27 -11.44
CA GLU A 207 -19.71 6.66 -11.68
C GLU A 207 -20.19 7.62 -10.58
N LYS A 208 -20.98 8.63 -10.98
CA LYS A 208 -21.59 9.57 -10.03
C LYS A 208 -22.47 8.79 -9.05
N MET A 209 -22.43 9.15 -7.76
CA MET A 209 -23.13 8.45 -6.68
C MET A 209 -22.66 7.02 -6.42
N SER A 210 -21.59 6.53 -7.05
CA SER A 210 -20.94 5.29 -6.61
C SER A 210 -20.49 5.39 -5.14
N PRO A 211 -20.39 4.26 -4.42
CA PRO A 211 -19.84 4.25 -3.07
C PRO A 211 -18.46 4.93 -2.96
N PHE A 212 -17.57 4.69 -3.92
CA PHE A 212 -16.26 5.36 -3.99
C PHE A 212 -16.42 6.88 -4.13
N ALA A 213 -17.27 7.35 -5.05
CA ALA A 213 -17.51 8.78 -5.25
C ALA A 213 -18.00 9.45 -3.96
N GLN A 214 -18.96 8.83 -3.27
CA GLN A 214 -19.50 9.37 -2.01
C GLN A 214 -18.43 9.40 -0.90
N ILE A 215 -17.62 8.35 -0.76
CA ILE A 215 -16.51 8.34 0.22
C ILE A 215 -15.44 9.38 -0.13
N ALA A 216 -15.04 9.47 -1.39
CA ALA A 216 -14.02 10.42 -1.85
C ALA A 216 -14.49 11.88 -1.70
N GLU A 217 -15.78 12.16 -1.90
CA GLU A 217 -16.36 13.48 -1.66
C GLU A 217 -16.31 13.88 -0.18
N ILE A 218 -16.52 12.93 0.73
CA ILE A 218 -16.48 13.18 2.18
C ILE A 218 -15.05 13.32 2.71
N TYR A 219 -14.16 12.38 2.36
CA TYR A 219 -12.82 12.26 2.98
C TYR A 219 -11.69 12.89 2.16
N CYS A 220 -11.89 13.08 0.85
CA CYS A 220 -10.90 13.63 -0.07
C CYS A 220 -11.46 14.79 -0.93
N PRO A 221 -12.22 15.76 -0.35
CA PRO A 221 -13.07 16.68 -1.12
C PRO A 221 -12.33 17.49 -2.19
N ASN A 222 -11.13 18.00 -1.89
CA ASN A 222 -10.38 18.82 -2.85
C ASN A 222 -9.84 17.98 -4.02
N VAL A 223 -9.35 16.76 -3.73
CA VAL A 223 -8.85 15.85 -4.77
C VAL A 223 -10.00 15.34 -5.63
N TYR A 224 -11.14 15.01 -5.01
CA TYR A 224 -12.32 14.56 -5.72
C TYR A 224 -12.91 15.65 -6.62
N LYS A 225 -13.01 16.90 -6.14
CA LYS A 225 -13.48 18.04 -6.95
C LYS A 225 -12.62 18.25 -8.19
N GLU A 226 -11.30 18.17 -8.05
CA GLU A 226 -10.37 18.30 -9.17
C GLU A 226 -10.56 17.17 -10.19
N LEU A 227 -10.71 15.93 -9.71
CA LEU A 227 -10.99 14.77 -10.55
C LEU A 227 -12.25 14.95 -11.39
N ILE A 228 -13.33 15.47 -10.79
CA ILE A 228 -14.58 15.76 -11.52
C ILE A 228 -14.41 16.92 -12.51
N ASN A 229 -13.67 17.97 -12.15
CA ASN A 229 -13.45 19.13 -13.04
C ASN A 229 -12.64 18.75 -14.28
N GLN A 230 -11.61 17.92 -14.14
CA GLN A 230 -10.83 17.39 -15.27
C GLN A 230 -11.71 16.57 -16.23
N ASN A 231 -12.70 15.86 -15.70
CA ASN A 231 -13.67 15.11 -16.50
C ASN A 231 -14.63 16.04 -17.28
N LEU A 232 -15.02 17.18 -16.71
CA LEU A 232 -15.88 18.16 -17.38
C LEU A 232 -15.16 18.91 -18.51
N SER A 233 -13.85 19.13 -18.39
CA SER A 233 -13.04 19.72 -19.47
C SER A 233 -12.76 18.74 -20.63
N ASN A 234 -12.80 17.42 -20.37
CA ASN A 234 -12.49 16.38 -21.34
C ASN A 234 -13.76 15.68 -21.88
N GLN A 235 -14.76 16.40 -22.39
CA GLN A 235 -16.02 15.80 -22.90
C GLN A 235 -15.82 14.78 -24.03
N SER A 236 -15.44 13.55 -23.66
CA SER A 236 -15.53 12.29 -24.39
C SER A 236 -15.27 11.13 -23.40
N SER A 237 -16.35 10.54 -22.92
CA SER A 237 -16.53 9.15 -22.47
C SER A 237 -15.34 8.39 -21.83
N ASN A 238 -15.47 8.08 -20.53
CA ASN A 238 -14.71 7.11 -19.73
C ASN A 238 -13.21 7.42 -19.51
N VAL A 239 -12.84 7.64 -18.24
CA VAL A 239 -11.44 7.83 -17.83
C VAL A 239 -10.68 6.50 -17.90
N PHE A 240 -9.61 6.48 -18.69
CA PHE A 240 -8.51 5.53 -18.60
C PHE A 240 -7.34 6.22 -17.91
N PHE A 241 -6.75 5.59 -16.90
CA PHE A 241 -5.41 5.97 -16.46
C PHE A 241 -4.40 5.13 -17.24
N THR A 242 -3.67 5.73 -18.18
CA THR A 242 -2.42 5.16 -18.70
C THR A 242 -1.25 6.00 -18.19
N ASN A 243 -0.29 5.35 -17.53
CA ASN A 243 1.03 5.92 -17.29
C ASN A 243 1.76 5.96 -18.65
N ASN A 244 1.70 7.08 -19.36
CA ASN A 244 2.62 7.36 -20.45
C ASN A 244 3.87 8.02 -19.89
N ASP A 245 4.80 7.18 -19.41
CA ASP A 245 6.22 7.50 -19.38
C ASP A 245 6.96 6.35 -20.11
N SER A 246 6.75 6.27 -21.43
CA SER A 246 7.69 5.58 -22.31
C SER A 246 8.74 6.59 -22.77
N ILE A 247 9.94 6.40 -22.25
CA ILE A 247 11.16 7.09 -22.68
C ILE A 247 11.29 6.92 -24.19
N GLN A 248 11.13 8.03 -24.92
CA GLN A 248 11.56 8.14 -26.31
C GLN A 248 13.08 8.04 -26.34
N ASN A 249 13.61 6.85 -26.62
CA ASN A 249 14.95 6.73 -27.18
C ASN A 249 14.83 6.60 -28.69
N THR A 250 14.84 7.76 -29.35
CA THR A 250 15.29 7.90 -30.72
C THR A 250 16.78 7.63 -30.78
N THR A 251 17.18 6.51 -31.38
CA THR A 251 18.47 6.37 -32.05
C THR A 251 18.25 5.61 -33.34
N GLN A 252 18.04 6.38 -34.42
CA GLN A 252 18.60 6.02 -35.72
C GLN A 252 20.13 6.13 -35.60
N ILE A 253 20.86 5.19 -36.20
CA ILE A 253 21.98 5.41 -37.15
C ILE A 253 22.49 4.04 -37.62
N SER A 254 22.53 3.91 -38.95
CA SER A 254 23.22 2.95 -39.85
C SER A 254 23.05 1.46 -39.64
#